data_AF-A9C450-F1
#
_entry.id   AF-A9C450-F1
#
_cell.length_a   1.000
_cell.length_b   1.000
_cell.length_c   1.000
_cell.angle_alpha   90.00
_cell.angle_beta   90.00
_cell.angle_gamma   90.00
#
_symmetry.space_group_name_H-M   'P 1'
#
loop_
_entity.id
_entity.type
_entity.pdbx_description
1 polymer ?
#
loop_
_entity_poly.entity_id
_entity_poly.type
_entity_poly.pdbx_seq_one_letter_code
_entity_poly.pdbx_strand_id
1 'polypeptide(L)'
;MYSEIQRERADIEGLMARPEYREWNSELIKPKKLLNPVKASRSHQELHRELLMNHKRGLGMDSKPELQRVLEHRRRNQLIKKKEEELEAKRMQCPFKQE
;
A
#
# COMPACT_ATOMS: atom_id res chain seq x y z
N MET A 1 -36.34 -23.96 -23.18
CA MET A 1 -35.93 -24.19 -24.58
C MET A 1 -34.41 -24.09 -24.75
N TYR A 2 -33.60 -24.71 -23.88
CA TYR A 2 -32.13 -24.83 -24.05
C TYR A 2 -31.62 -26.18 -23.50
N SER A 3 -32.47 -27.20 -23.50
CA SER A 3 -32.17 -28.53 -22.97
C SER A 3 -31.53 -29.47 -23.99
N GLU A 4 -31.45 -29.08 -25.27
CA GLU A 4 -30.89 -29.93 -26.35
C GLU A 4 -29.39 -29.79 -26.54
N ILE A 5 -28.78 -28.67 -26.14
CA ILE A 5 -27.33 -28.42 -26.33
C ILE A 5 -26.47 -29.32 -25.41
N GLN A 6 -27.07 -29.94 -24.39
CA GLN A 6 -26.35 -30.79 -23.43
C GLN A 6 -26.05 -32.20 -23.98
N ARG A 7 -26.75 -32.67 -25.02
CA ARG A 7 -26.59 -34.06 -25.50
C ARG A 7 -25.34 -34.28 -26.35
N GLU A 8 -24.85 -33.29 -27.08
CA GLU A 8 -23.64 -33.44 -27.92
C GLU A 8 -22.32 -33.44 -27.13
N ARG A 9 -22.33 -33.03 -25.86
CA ARG A 9 -21.10 -33.00 -25.05
C ARG A 9 -20.63 -34.38 -24.59
N ALA A 10 -21.55 -35.35 -24.49
CA ALA A 10 -21.24 -36.66 -23.93
C ALA A 10 -20.38 -37.55 -24.84
N ASP A 11 -20.40 -37.33 -26.15
CA ASP A 11 -19.70 -38.19 -27.11
C ASP A 11 -18.24 -37.77 -27.39
N ILE A 12 -17.84 -36.56 -26.97
CA ILE A 12 -16.48 -36.05 -27.19
C ILE A 12 -15.53 -36.44 -26.03
N GLU A 13 -16.06 -36.69 -24.83
CA GLU A 13 -15.25 -37.08 -23.67
C GLU A 13 -14.61 -38.47 -23.80
N GLY A 14 -15.10 -39.32 -24.73
CA GLY A 14 -14.59 -40.67 -24.96
C GLY A 14 -13.33 -40.79 -25.82
N LEU A 15 -12.92 -39.74 -26.55
CA LEU A 15 -11.75 -39.78 -27.45
C LEU A 15 -10.51 -39.03 -26.95
N MET A 16 -10.62 -38.27 -25.86
CA MET A 16 -9.43 -37.70 -25.23
C MET A 16 -8.81 -38.75 -24.34
N ALA A 17 -7.74 -39.39 -24.82
CA ALA A 17 -6.86 -40.20 -24.01
C ALA A 17 -6.60 -39.48 -22.69
N ARG A 18 -7.17 -40.02 -21.59
CA ARG A 18 -6.92 -39.54 -20.23
C ARG A 18 -5.40 -39.46 -20.13
N PRO A 19 -4.79 -38.27 -19.90
CA PRO A 19 -3.35 -38.20 -19.79
C PRO A 19 -2.98 -39.17 -18.70
N GLU A 20 -2.27 -40.24 -19.06
CA GLU A 20 -1.53 -41.03 -18.09
C GLU A 20 -0.61 -40.00 -17.45
N TYR A 21 -1.00 -39.51 -16.27
CA TYR A 21 -0.09 -38.87 -15.36
C TYR A 21 0.90 -39.98 -14.99
N ARG A 22 1.87 -40.21 -15.89
CA ARG A 22 3.11 -40.89 -15.57
C ARG A 22 3.55 -40.26 -14.28
N GLU A 23 3.61 -41.12 -13.27
CA GLU A 23 4.29 -40.88 -12.02
C GLU A 23 5.49 -40.00 -12.30
N TRP A 24 5.39 -38.76 -11.81
CA TRP A 24 6.38 -37.71 -11.84
C TRP A 24 7.77 -38.24 -12.21
N ASN A 25 8.17 -38.10 -13.48
CA ASN A 25 9.53 -38.42 -13.92
C ASN A 25 10.50 -37.83 -12.90
N SER A 26 11.14 -38.70 -12.11
CA SER A 26 12.08 -38.32 -11.05
C SER A 26 13.33 -37.64 -11.62
N GLU A 27 13.55 -37.81 -12.92
CA GLU A 27 14.61 -37.20 -13.72
C GLU A 27 14.30 -35.75 -14.16
N LEU A 28 13.06 -35.27 -14.00
CA LEU A 28 12.70 -33.91 -14.41
C LEU A 28 13.12 -32.88 -13.35
N ILE A 29 13.91 -31.88 -13.74
CA ILE A 29 14.33 -30.79 -12.85
C ILE A 29 13.10 -30.00 -12.40
N LYS A 30 12.74 -30.14 -11.12
CA LYS A 30 11.64 -29.39 -10.52
C LYS A 30 12.09 -27.95 -10.23
N PRO A 31 11.31 -26.92 -10.59
CA PRO A 31 11.63 -25.55 -10.22
C PRO A 31 11.67 -25.44 -8.70
N LYS A 32 12.83 -25.07 -8.15
CA LYS A 32 13.00 -24.82 -6.71
C LYS A 32 12.65 -23.37 -6.42
N LYS A 33 11.79 -23.14 -5.44
CA LYS A 33 11.53 -21.79 -4.95
C LYS A 33 12.79 -21.28 -4.25
N LEU A 34 13.39 -20.23 -4.81
CA LEU A 34 14.52 -19.56 -4.19
C LEU A 34 14.06 -18.85 -2.92
N LEU A 35 14.89 -18.90 -1.88
CA LEU A 35 14.66 -18.15 -0.67
C LEU A 35 14.91 -16.66 -0.96
N ASN A 36 13.98 -15.81 -0.54
CA ASN A 36 14.15 -14.37 -0.70
C ASN A 36 15.36 -13.92 0.14
N PRO A 37 16.41 -13.32 -0.45
CA PRO A 37 17.62 -12.93 0.28
C PRO A 37 17.36 -11.94 1.42
N VAL A 38 16.36 -11.08 1.26
CA VAL A 38 15.88 -10.14 2.30
C VAL A 38 15.27 -10.88 3.48
N LYS A 39 14.58 -11.99 3.21
CA LYS A 39 13.99 -12.84 4.24
C LYS A 39 14.99 -13.89 4.78
N ALA A 40 16.01 -14.24 4.01
CA ALA A 40 17.05 -15.16 4.46
C ALA A 40 18.02 -14.50 5.44
N SER A 41 18.29 -13.20 5.28
CA SER A 41 19.17 -12.45 6.19
C SER A 41 18.46 -11.99 7.45
N ARG A 42 18.78 -12.64 8.59
CA ARG A 42 18.27 -12.24 9.91
C ARG A 42 18.65 -10.80 10.29
N SER A 43 19.90 -10.41 10.03
CA SER A 43 20.40 -9.05 10.31
C SER A 43 19.58 -7.99 9.57
N HIS A 44 19.23 -8.23 8.30
CA HIS A 44 18.40 -7.30 7.53
C HIS A 44 17.00 -7.16 8.12
N GLN A 45 16.39 -8.27 8.53
CA GLN A 45 15.06 -8.24 9.16
C GLN A 45 15.07 -7.50 10.50
N GLU A 46 16.11 -7.70 11.31
CA GLU A 46 16.27 -7.04 12.61
C GLU A 46 16.42 -5.53 12.44
N LEU A 47 17.24 -5.09 11.48
CA LEU A 47 17.37 -3.67 11.13
C LEU A 47 16.03 -3.08 10.65
N HIS A 48 15.31 -3.78 9.77
CA HIS A 48 14.01 -3.32 9.28
C HIS A 48 13.00 -3.16 10.43
N ARG A 49 12.98 -4.12 11.38
CA ARG A 49 12.14 -4.04 12.57
C ARG A 49 12.51 -2.85 13.44
N GLU A 50 13.81 -2.64 13.69
CA GLU A 50 14.30 -1.51 14.47
C GLU A 50 13.92 -0.16 13.84
N LEU A 51 14.15 0.00 12.53
CA LEU A 51 13.79 1.20 11.79
C LEU A 51 12.28 1.50 11.87
N LEU A 52 11.43 0.48 11.69
CA LEU A 52 9.99 0.63 11.84
C LEU A 52 9.59 1.02 13.27
N MET A 53 10.24 0.44 14.28
CA MET A 53 9.96 0.76 15.69
C MET A 53 10.41 2.19 16.03
N ASN A 54 11.57 2.63 15.54
CA ASN A 54 12.05 3.99 15.74
C ASN A 54 11.14 5.00 15.05
N HIS A 55 10.67 4.71 13.83
CA HIS A 55 9.69 5.54 13.14
C HIS A 55 8.36 5.63 13.89
N LYS A 56 7.82 4.48 14.35
CA LYS A 56 6.58 4.45 15.15
C LYS A 56 6.71 5.16 16.49
N ARG A 57 7.89 5.11 17.11
CA ARG A 57 8.18 5.77 18.38
C ARG A 57 8.61 7.24 18.21
N GLY A 58 8.75 7.72 16.98
CA GLY A 58 9.24 9.08 16.70
C GLY A 58 10.70 9.31 17.09
N LEU A 59 11.47 8.24 17.29
CA LEU A 59 12.86 8.25 17.76
C LEU A 59 13.89 8.12 16.62
N GLY A 60 13.48 8.29 15.35
CA GLY A 60 14.35 8.08 14.19
C GLY A 60 14.22 9.18 13.14
N MET A 61 15.28 9.98 13.03
CA MET A 61 15.55 11.04 12.05
C MET A 61 14.62 12.26 12.14
N ASP A 62 15.08 13.27 12.87
CA ASP A 62 14.45 14.59 13.07
C ASP A 62 14.21 15.44 11.81
N SER A 63 14.30 14.84 10.61
CA SER A 63 13.86 15.47 9.38
C SER A 63 12.59 14.77 8.90
N LYS A 64 11.45 15.40 9.18
CA LYS A 64 10.24 15.19 8.38
C LYS A 64 10.65 15.22 6.90
N PRO A 65 10.19 14.26 6.06
CA PRO A 65 10.48 14.32 4.63
C PRO A 65 10.08 15.69 4.09
N GLU A 66 10.89 16.27 3.19
CA GLU A 66 10.73 17.64 2.66
C GLU A 66 9.25 17.96 2.36
N LEU A 67 8.57 17.05 1.67
CA LEU A 67 7.15 17.17 1.32
C LEU A 67 6.26 17.35 2.55
N GLN A 68 6.45 16.57 3.62
CA GLN A 68 5.66 16.68 4.84
C GLN A 68 5.93 18.01 5.56
N ARG A 69 7.17 18.50 5.59
CA ARG A 69 7.49 19.84 6.14
C ARG A 69 6.78 20.94 5.37
N VAL A 70 6.85 20.89 4.03
CA VAL A 70 6.21 21.87 3.15
C VAL A 70 4.69 21.85 3.33
N LEU A 71 4.07 20.66 3.38
CA LEU A 71 2.62 20.53 3.60
C LEU A 71 2.19 21.07 4.96
N GLU A 72 2.93 20.79 6.04
CA GLU A 72 2.64 21.35 7.35
C GLU A 72 2.83 22.88 7.38
N HIS A 73 3.90 23.39 6.79
CA HIS A 73 4.16 24.82 6.71
C HIS A 73 3.04 25.54 5.95
N ARG A 74 2.62 25.00 4.80
CA ARG A 74 1.48 25.51 4.02
C ARG A 74 0.20 25.52 4.85
N ARG A 75 -0.07 24.45 5.62
CA ARG A 75 -1.24 24.35 6.49
C ARG A 75 -1.22 25.40 7.61
N ARG A 76 -0.07 25.64 8.25
CA ARG A 76 0.09 26.69 9.27
C ARG A 76 -0.15 28.08 8.68
N ASN A 77 0.45 28.38 7.52
CA ASN A 77 0.29 29.69 6.87
C ASN A 77 -1.16 29.95 6.46
N GLN A 78 -1.88 28.93 5.99
CA GLN A 78 -3.31 29.05 5.67
C GLN A 78 -4.16 29.39 6.90
N LEU A 79 -3.89 28.74 8.04
CA LEU A 79 -4.59 29.01 9.29
C LEU A 79 -4.30 30.43 9.82
N ILE A 80 -3.05 30.87 9.74
CA ILE A 80 -2.65 32.23 10.14
C ILE A 80 -3.38 33.25 9.27
N LYS A 81 -3.30 33.11 7.94
CA LYS A 81 -3.96 34.01 7.00
C LYS A 81 -5.48 34.09 7.26
N LYS A 82 -6.14 32.95 7.48
CA LYS A 82 -7.57 32.92 7.80
C LYS A 82 -7.89 33.64 9.11
N LYS A 83 -7.03 33.50 10.14
CA LYS A 83 -7.20 34.22 11.42
C LYS A 83 -6.99 35.72 11.26
N GLU A 84 -6.01 36.14 10.46
CA GLU A 84 -5.76 37.56 10.18
C GLU A 84 -6.95 38.19 9.45
N GLU A 85 -7.47 37.52 8.41
CA GLU A 85 -8.67 37.96 7.69
C GLU A 85 -9.91 38.05 8.60
N GLU A 86 -10.09 37.08 9.51
CA GLU A 86 -11.19 37.11 10.49
C GLU A 86 -11.02 38.25 11.51
N LEU A 87 -9.81 38.52 11.99
CA LEU A 87 -9.52 39.63 12.88
C LEU A 87 -9.72 40.97 12.19
N GLU A 88 -9.28 41.10 10.94
CA GLU A 88 -9.48 42.31 10.14
C GLU A 88 -10.97 42.52 9.86
N ALA A 89 -11.71 41.48 9.46
CA ALA A 89 -13.15 41.55 9.30
C ALA A 89 -13.85 41.96 10.60
N LYS A 90 -13.48 41.40 11.75
CA LYS A 90 -14.01 41.80 13.06
C LYS A 90 -13.65 43.24 13.43
N ARG A 91 -12.46 43.71 13.05
CA ARG A 91 -12.02 45.11 13.27
C ARG A 91 -12.85 46.06 12.41
N MET A 92 -13.04 45.75 11.14
CA MET A 92 -13.85 46.55 10.21
C MET A 92 -15.34 46.47 10.55
N GLN A 93 -15.80 45.38 11.15
CA GLN A 93 -17.16 45.19 11.65
C GLN A 93 -17.42 45.89 12.99
N CYS A 94 -16.38 46.34 13.70
CA CYS A 94 -16.50 47.11 14.95
C CYS A 94 -16.07 48.57 14.73
N PRO A 95 -16.95 49.49 14.29
CA PRO A 95 -16.59 50.87 13.99
C PRO A 95 -16.37 51.75 15.23
N PHE A 96 -16.57 51.23 16.44
CA PHE A 96 -16.73 52.05 17.66
C PHE A 96 -15.98 51.49 18.87
N LYS A 97 -14.65 51.49 18.83
CA LYS A 97 -13.82 51.48 20.05
C LYS A 97 -12.84 52.65 20.01
N GLN A 98 -13.42 53.84 20.10
CA GLN A 98 -12.74 55.04 20.59
C GLN A 98 -13.39 55.37 21.93
N GLU A 99 -12.74 54.96 23.02
CA GLU A 99 -12.83 55.58 24.35
C GLU A 99 -11.41 55.77 24.86
#